data_AF-A0A0U3SLK5-F1
#
_entry.id   AF-A0A0U3SLK5-F1
#
_cell.length_a   1.000
_cell.length_b   1.000
_cell.length_c   1.000
_cell.angle_alpha   90.00
_cell.angle_beta   90.00
_cell.angle_gamma   90.00
#
_symmetry.space_group_name_H-M   'P 1'
#
loop_
_entity.id
_entity.type
_entity.pdbx_description
1 polymer ?
#
loop_
_entity_poly.entity_id
_entity_poly.type
_entity_poly.pdbx_seq_one_letter_code
_entity_poly.pdbx_strand_id
1 'polypeptide(L)' 'MKKLNEAYNQALAMPDIRDKIVAPGNEVGGGTPEQFAAFIAAEGRRWPALVKSAGIKVE' A
#
# COMPACT_ATOMS: atom_id res chain seq x y z
N MET A 1 17.78 -2.80 -2.37
CA MET A 1 16.30 -2.89 -2.41
C MET A 1 15.78 -4.32 -2.41
N LYS A 2 16.26 -5.23 -3.29
CA LYS A 2 15.79 -6.63 -3.36
C LYS A 2 15.77 -7.38 -2.01
N LYS A 3 16.90 -7.42 -1.29
CA LYS A 3 17.01 -8.10 0.02
C LYS A 3 16.00 -7.59 1.07
N LEU A 4 15.71 -6.29 1.07
CA LEU A 4 14.73 -5.70 1.99
C LEU A 4 13.30 -6.12 1.62
N ASN A 5 12.96 -6.07 0.32
CA ASN A 5 11.66 -6.51 -0.17
C ASN A 5 11.43 -8.01 0.11
N GLU A 6 12.46 -8.85 -0.08
CA GLU A 6 12.39 -10.28 0.24
C GLU A 6 12.13 -10.51 1.73
N ALA A 7 12.90 -9.87 2.62
CA ALA A 7 12.70 -9.98 4.06
C ALA A 7 11.31 -9.45 4.50
N TYR A 8 10.84 -8.36 3.88
CA TYR A 8 9.52 -7.81 4.13
C TYR A 8 8.41 -8.80 3.73
N ASN A 9 8.48 -9.37 2.52
CA ASN A 9 7.51 -10.36 2.05
C ASN A 9 7.54 -11.64 2.90
N GLN A 10 8.71 -12.06 3.38
CA GLN A 10 8.82 -13.18 4.32
C GLN A 10 8.13 -12.87 5.65
N ALA A 11 8.32 -11.68 6.22
CA ALA A 11 7.66 -11.27 7.45
C ALA A 11 6.13 -11.22 7.30
N LEU A 12 5.61 -10.74 6.17
CA LEU A 12 4.17 -10.74 5.89
C LEU A 12 3.54 -12.13 5.78
N ALA A 13 4.34 -13.16 5.48
CA ALA A 13 3.89 -14.54 5.45
C ALA A 13 3.81 -15.18 6.84
N MET A 14 4.37 -14.54 7.89
CA MET A 14 4.29 -15.04 9.26
C MET A 14 2.86 -14.83 9.81
N PRO A 15 2.22 -15.88 10.38
CA PRO A 15 0.84 -15.77 10.87
C PRO A 15 0.62 -14.67 11.90
N ASP A 16 1.52 -14.52 12.87
CA ASP A 16 1.40 -13.52 13.93
C ASP A 16 1.50 -12.07 13.41
N ILE A 17 2.30 -11.85 12.37
CA ILE A 17 2.40 -10.55 11.67
C ILE A 17 1.13 -10.30 10.86
N ARG A 18 0.67 -11.32 10.12
CA ARG A 18 -0.57 -11.24 9.35
C ARG A 18 -1.76 -10.88 10.24
N ASP A 19 -1.91 -11.58 11.36
CA ASP A 19 -3.01 -11.38 12.32
C ASP A 19 -3.01 -9.96 12.89
N LYS A 20 -1.83 -9.42 13.24
CA LYS A 20 -1.69 -8.05 13.73
C LYS A 20 -2.09 -7.00 12.69
N ILE A 21 -1.85 -7.26 11.40
CA ILE A 21 -2.23 -6.35 10.30
C ILE A 21 -3.74 -6.40 10.09
N VAL A 22 -4.34 -7.58 10.01
CA VAL A 22 -5.76 -7.75 9.66
C VAL A 22 -6.72 -7.49 10.81
N ALA A 23 -6.29 -7.67 12.08
CA ALA A 23 -7.12 -7.45 13.27
C ALA A 23 -7.80 -6.06 13.33
N PRO A 24 -7.11 -4.94 13.02
CA PRO A 24 -7.76 -3.62 12.94
C PRO A 24 -8.51 -3.36 11.62
N GLY A 25 -8.70 -4.37 10.75
CA GLY A 25 -9.39 -4.24 9.47
C GLY A 25 -8.53 -3.84 8.27
N ASN A 26 -7.19 -3.92 8.38
CA ASN A 26 -6.34 -3.71 7.22
C ASN A 26 -6.25 -4.96 6.34
N GLU A 27 -5.78 -4.75 5.11
CA GLU A 27 -5.39 -5.82 4.20
C GLU A 27 -3.87 -5.98 4.20
N VAL A 28 -3.42 -7.22 4.05
CA VAL A 28 -1.99 -7.54 3.97
C VAL A 28 -1.50 -7.21 2.56
N GLY A 29 -0.57 -6.27 2.48
CA GLY A 29 0.11 -5.91 1.23
C GLY A 29 1.24 -6.87 0.85
N GLY A 30 2.24 -6.36 0.13
CA GLY A 30 3.40 -7.13 -0.34
C GLY A 30 3.64 -6.93 -1.83
N GLY A 31 4.39 -7.86 -2.43
CA GLY A 31 4.68 -7.87 -3.86
C GLY A 31 6.05 -7.28 -4.20
N THR A 32 6.24 -6.92 -5.46
CA THR A 32 7.52 -6.40 -5.95
C THR A 32 7.62 -4.88 -5.78
N PRO A 33 8.84 -4.31 -5.72
CA PRO A 33 9.03 -2.87 -5.72
C PRO A 33 8.35 -2.16 -6.91
N GLU A 34 8.30 -2.81 -8.07
CA GLU A 34 7.67 -2.27 -9.28
C GLU A 34 6.15 -2.21 -9.16
N GLN A 35 5.54 -3.22 -8.53
CA GLN A 35 4.10 -3.21 -8.24
C GLN A 35 3.74 -2.05 -7.30
N PHE A 36 4.56 -1.81 -6.27
CA PHE A 36 4.35 -0.67 -5.38
C PHE A 36 4.55 0.67 -6.08
N ALA A 37 5.58 0.81 -6.92
CA ALA A 37 5.80 2.01 -7.72
C ALA A 37 4.62 2.29 -8.68
N ALA A 38 4.09 1.26 -9.33
CA ALA A 38 2.93 1.36 -10.20
C ALA A 38 1.67 1.80 -9.43
N PHE A 39 1.46 1.26 -8.21
CA PHE A 39 0.38 1.68 -7.33
C PHE A 39 0.47 3.17 -6.98
N ILE A 40 1.62 3.64 -6.49
CA ILE A 40 1.81 5.06 -6.14
C ILE A 40 1.56 5.96 -7.36
N ALA A 41 2.05 5.58 -8.54
CA ALA A 41 1.81 6.35 -9.76
C ALA A 41 0.32 6.41 -10.15
N ALA A 42 -0.43 5.31 -9.97
CA ALA A 42 -1.86 5.26 -10.23
C ALA A 42 -2.65 6.13 -9.23
N GLU A 43 -2.36 5.97 -7.93
CA GLU A 43 -3.02 6.73 -6.87
C GLU A 43 -2.73 8.23 -6.97
N GLY A 44 -1.49 8.59 -7.29
CA GLY A 44 -1.06 9.97 -7.50
C GLY A 44 -1.75 10.65 -8.69
N ARG A 45 -2.30 9.89 -9.65
CA ARG A 45 -3.17 10.44 -10.69
C ARG A 45 -4.64 10.47 -10.25
N ARG A 46 -5.11 9.41 -9.58
CA ARG A 46 -6.51 9.22 -9.22
C ARG A 46 -7.00 10.26 -8.20
N TRP A 47 -6.28 10.43 -7.10
CA TRP A 47 -6.77 11.26 -5.99
C TRP A 47 -6.80 12.76 -6.31
N PRO A 48 -5.79 13.38 -6.94
CA PRO A 48 -5.88 14.79 -7.30
C PRO A 48 -7.00 15.08 -8.29
N ALA A 49 -7.22 14.18 -9.25
CA ALA A 49 -8.34 14.29 -10.19
C ALA A 49 -9.69 14.26 -9.45
N LEU A 50 -9.86 13.31 -8.51
CA LEU A 50 -11.06 13.21 -7.70
C LEU A 50 -11.29 14.49 -6.87
N VAL A 51 -10.28 14.93 -6.10
CA VAL A 51 -10.34 16.13 -5.25
C VAL A 51 -10.77 17.35 -6.06
N LYS A 52 -10.15 17.56 -7.23
CA LYS A 52 -10.50 18.67 -8.13
C LYS A 52 -11.94 18.55 -8.64
N SER A 53 -12.36 17.37 -9.08
CA SER A 53 -13.71 17.14 -9.62
C SER A 53 -14.81 17.31 -8.58
N ALA A 54 -14.54 16.94 -7.33
CA ALA A 54 -15.49 17.02 -6.22
C ALA A 54 -15.45 18.38 -5.49
N GLY A 55 -14.55 19.29 -5.87
CA GLY A 55 -14.40 20.60 -5.22
C GLY A 55 -13.95 20.52 -3.76
N ILE A 56 -13.30 19.42 -3.37
CA ILE A 56 -12.86 19.19 -1.99
C ILE A 56 -11.69 20.13 -1.67
N LYS A 57 -11.75 20.78 -0.50
CA LYS A 57 -10.68 21.63 0.03
C LYS A 57 -10.26 21.10 1.41
N VAL A 58 -8.96 21.17 1.69
CA VAL A 58 -8.45 20.96 3.05
C VAL A 58 -8.63 22.27 3.80
N GLU A 59 -9.19 22.20 5.01
CA GLU A 59 -9.33 23.35 5.92
C GLU A 59 -8.01 23.77 6.53
#